data_AF-A0A2V7RWY0-F1
#
_entry.id   AF-A0A2V7RWY0-F1
#
_cell.length_a   1.000
_cell.length_b   1.000
_cell.length_c   1.000
_cell.angle_alpha   90.00
_cell.angle_beta   90.00
_cell.angle_gamma   90.00
#
_symmetry.space_group_name_H-M   'P 1'
#
loop_
_entity.id
_entity.type
_entity.pdbx_description
1 polymer ?
#
loop_
_entity_poly.entity_id
_entity_poly.type
_entity_poly.pdbx_seq_one_letter_code
_entity_poly.pdbx_strand_id
1 'polypeptide(L)'
;MTRIIRLFIAAAFLLPAALTAQTAVVNVASVNRAPAAPPTTLDSAISRLQDFLNRYPASPLRPNALLQLGELLVRQADTVFAQSQRSAGVAVARVDTARAPAAATPMTSGSPIAPDYSAAIARYEELVNRYPNFEQIDAATYTLGTLYASQQRWADAARMFERVAAMTNSRFRAEAFFRLGDARFELASR
;
A
#
# COMPACT_ATOMS: atom_id res chain seq x y z
N MET A 1 14.45 -23.94 79.65
CA MET A 1 15.16 -25.24 79.46
C MET A 1 15.33 -25.48 77.97
N THR A 2 16.44 -26.14 77.59
CA THR A 2 16.82 -26.69 76.26
C THR A 2 18.03 -26.01 75.56
N ARG A 3 19.23 -26.48 75.97
CA ARG A 3 20.48 -26.89 75.24
C ARG A 3 20.92 -26.09 73.99
N ILE A 4 22.04 -25.36 74.03
CA ILE A 4 23.44 -25.77 73.70
C ILE A 4 23.59 -26.44 72.33
N ILE A 5 24.34 -25.81 71.40
CA ILE A 5 25.48 -26.39 70.65
C ILE A 5 26.36 -25.24 70.14
N ARG A 6 27.62 -25.23 70.56
CA ARG A 6 28.73 -24.50 69.94
C ARG A 6 29.34 -25.43 68.88
N LEU A 7 29.61 -24.93 67.68
CA LEU A 7 30.48 -25.63 66.72
C LEU A 7 31.53 -24.67 66.16
N PHE A 8 32.74 -25.22 66.13
CA PHE A 8 34.03 -24.60 65.87
C PHE A 8 34.23 -24.17 64.40
N ILE A 9 35.09 -23.17 64.27
CA ILE A 9 35.69 -22.59 63.07
C ILE A 9 36.59 -23.62 62.34
N ALA A 10 36.57 -23.62 61.00
CA ALA A 10 37.77 -23.86 60.18
C ALA A 10 37.59 -23.25 58.79
N ALA A 11 38.38 -22.22 58.51
CA ALA A 11 38.54 -21.61 57.20
C ALA A 11 39.46 -22.47 56.32
N ALA A 12 39.09 -22.66 55.06
CA ALA A 12 39.98 -23.13 54.01
C ALA A 12 39.80 -22.25 52.77
N PHE A 13 40.76 -21.35 52.57
CA PHE A 13 40.99 -20.62 51.33
C PHE A 13 41.49 -21.60 50.27
N LEU A 14 40.89 -21.61 49.08
CA LEU A 14 41.61 -21.95 47.85
C LEU A 14 41.01 -21.18 46.66
N LEU A 15 41.92 -20.57 45.90
CA LEU A 15 41.71 -19.55 44.86
C LEU A 15 40.91 -20.04 43.63
N PRO A 16 40.20 -19.16 42.91
CA PRO A 16 39.61 -19.49 41.62
C PRO A 16 40.69 -19.55 40.52
N ALA A 17 40.76 -20.69 39.82
CA ALA A 17 41.61 -20.87 38.64
C ALA A 17 41.10 -20.04 37.46
N ALA A 18 42.03 -19.36 36.81
CA ALA A 18 41.80 -18.48 35.67
C ALA A 18 41.61 -19.23 34.35
N LEU A 19 40.85 -18.58 33.46
CA LEU A 19 40.98 -18.56 32.00
C LEU A 19 40.86 -19.88 31.22
N THR A 20 39.73 -20.04 30.54
CA THR A 20 39.71 -20.12 29.07
C THR A 20 38.42 -19.50 28.56
N ALA A 21 38.47 -18.21 28.21
CA ALA A 21 37.43 -17.61 27.37
C ALA A 21 37.57 -18.23 25.98
N GLN A 22 36.72 -19.20 25.67
CA GLN A 22 36.60 -19.74 24.32
C GLN A 22 36.02 -18.62 23.44
N THR A 23 36.87 -17.97 22.65
CA THR A 23 36.44 -17.02 21.62
C THR A 23 35.71 -17.79 20.54
N ALA A 24 34.38 -17.86 20.67
CA ALA A 24 33.52 -18.29 19.56
C ALA A 24 33.69 -17.28 18.43
N VAL A 25 34.41 -17.68 17.39
CA VAL A 25 34.52 -16.96 16.13
C VAL A 25 33.12 -16.93 15.52
N VAL A 26 32.40 -15.83 15.68
CA VAL A 26 31.11 -15.64 15.01
C VAL A 26 31.39 -15.51 13.53
N ASN A 27 31.10 -16.58 12.79
CA ASN A 27 31.18 -16.61 11.33
C ASN A 27 30.04 -15.74 10.79
N VAL A 28 30.37 -14.54 10.31
CA VAL A 28 29.43 -13.53 9.78
C VAL A 28 29.03 -13.94 8.36
N ALA A 29 28.26 -15.01 8.20
CA ALA A 29 27.85 -15.51 6.90
C ALA A 29 26.40 -16.05 6.83
N SER A 30 25.56 -15.71 7.80
CA SER A 30 24.11 -15.72 7.57
C SER A 30 23.72 -14.31 7.15
N VAL A 31 23.46 -14.14 5.86
CA VAL A 31 22.77 -12.98 5.32
C VAL A 31 21.46 -12.84 6.10
N ASN A 32 21.48 -11.96 7.10
CA ASN A 32 20.28 -11.41 7.71
C ASN A 32 19.58 -10.65 6.60
N ARG A 33 18.76 -11.36 5.80
CA ARG A 33 17.68 -10.73 5.07
C ARG A 33 16.88 -10.04 6.17
N ALA A 34 16.98 -8.72 6.24
CA ALA A 34 16.19 -7.91 7.14
C ALA A 34 14.76 -8.46 7.10
N PRO A 35 14.09 -8.65 8.25
CA PRO A 35 12.67 -9.00 8.22
C PRO A 35 12.01 -7.97 7.30
N ALA A 36 11.23 -8.44 6.33
CA ALA A 36 10.43 -7.59 5.48
C ALA A 36 9.81 -6.51 6.39
N ALA A 37 10.00 -5.23 6.03
CA ALA A 37 9.45 -4.14 6.82
C ALA A 37 8.01 -4.51 7.19
N PRO A 38 7.60 -4.32 8.47
CA PRO A 38 6.28 -4.74 8.90
C PRO A 38 5.27 -4.22 7.89
N PRO A 39 4.29 -5.05 7.45
CA PRO A 39 3.29 -4.64 6.48
C PRO A 39 2.80 -3.27 6.95
N THR A 40 2.86 -2.29 6.04
CA THR A 40 2.51 -0.93 6.43
C THR A 40 1.10 -0.98 7.05
N THR A 41 0.77 -0.03 7.92
CA THR A 41 -0.60 0.02 8.49
C THR A 41 -1.67 -0.03 7.38
N LEU A 42 -1.32 0.47 6.18
CA LEU A 42 -2.07 0.33 4.93
C LEU A 42 -2.28 -1.13 4.49
N ASP A 43 -1.22 -1.93 4.34
CA ASP A 43 -1.30 -3.32 3.88
C ASP A 43 -2.14 -4.18 4.84
N SER A 44 -1.96 -3.94 6.14
CA SER A 44 -2.74 -4.59 7.20
C SER A 44 -4.23 -4.23 7.14
N ALA A 45 -4.56 -2.97 6.81
CA ALA A 45 -5.94 -2.52 6.67
C ALA A 45 -6.61 -3.08 5.40
N ILE A 46 -5.91 -3.07 4.27
CA ILE A 46 -6.37 -3.65 3.00
C ILE A 46 -6.73 -5.12 3.19
N SER A 47 -5.85 -5.88 3.82
CA SER A 47 -6.06 -7.32 4.07
C SER A 47 -7.30 -7.58 4.92
N ARG A 48 -7.51 -6.80 5.99
CA ARG A 48 -8.68 -6.92 6.86
C ARG A 48 -10.00 -6.63 6.14
N LEU A 49 -10.02 -5.61 5.27
CA LEU A 49 -11.21 -5.27 4.49
C LEU A 49 -11.50 -6.31 3.42
N GLN A 50 -10.47 -6.85 2.76
CA GLN A 50 -10.62 -7.96 1.82
C GLN A 50 -11.20 -9.19 2.51
N ASP A 51 -10.66 -9.57 3.67
CA ASP A 51 -11.19 -10.68 4.48
C ASP A 51 -12.65 -10.45 4.89
N PHE A 52 -12.98 -9.23 5.31
CA PHE A 52 -14.35 -8.86 5.64
C PHE A 52 -15.29 -9.03 4.43
N LEU A 53 -14.89 -8.54 3.25
CA LEU A 53 -15.67 -8.67 2.03
C LEU A 53 -15.80 -10.13 1.57
N ASN A 54 -14.84 -11.00 1.89
CA ASN A 54 -14.93 -12.41 1.56
C ASN A 54 -15.84 -13.18 2.54
N ARG A 55 -15.70 -12.92 3.84
CA ARG A 55 -16.42 -13.65 4.90
C ARG A 55 -17.87 -13.20 5.05
N TYR A 56 -18.17 -11.93 4.75
CA TYR A 56 -19.49 -11.34 4.98
C TYR A 56 -20.11 -10.75 3.68
N PRO A 57 -20.46 -11.60 2.69
CA PRO A 57 -20.99 -11.18 1.39
C PRO A 57 -22.36 -10.51 1.41
N ALA A 58 -23.11 -10.64 2.51
CA ALA A 58 -24.43 -10.02 2.69
C ALA A 58 -24.46 -8.94 3.79
N SER A 59 -23.31 -8.56 4.36
CA SER A 59 -23.29 -7.58 5.45
C SER A 59 -23.76 -6.20 4.98
N PRO A 60 -24.59 -5.49 5.78
CA PRO A 60 -24.97 -4.11 5.48
C PRO A 60 -23.79 -3.13 5.48
N LEU A 61 -22.63 -3.53 6.04
CA LEU A 61 -21.41 -2.71 6.05
C LEU A 61 -20.55 -2.90 4.79
N ARG A 62 -20.92 -3.79 3.86
CA ARG A 62 -20.19 -3.99 2.60
C ARG A 62 -19.92 -2.72 1.80
N PRO A 63 -20.89 -1.82 1.54
CA PRO A 63 -20.62 -0.61 0.76
C PRO A 63 -19.57 0.29 1.43
N ASN A 64 -19.60 0.38 2.77
CA ASN A 64 -18.56 1.10 3.52
C ASN A 64 -17.18 0.44 3.36
N ALA A 65 -17.11 -0.89 3.47
CA ALA A 65 -15.86 -1.63 3.28
C ALA A 65 -15.31 -1.51 1.85
N LEU A 66 -16.19 -1.51 0.83
CA LEU A 66 -15.82 -1.30 -0.57
C LEU A 66 -15.25 0.11 -0.80
N LEU A 67 -15.91 1.14 -0.25
CA LEU A 67 -15.43 2.52 -0.32
C LEU A 67 -14.03 2.64 0.30
N GLN A 68 -13.88 2.22 1.55
CA GLN A 68 -12.62 2.29 2.29
C GLN A 68 -11.50 1.50 1.61
N LEU A 69 -11.81 0.29 1.10
CA LEU A 69 -10.84 -0.51 0.37
C LEU A 69 -10.43 0.18 -0.94
N GLY A 70 -11.37 0.76 -1.68
CA GLY A 70 -11.08 1.55 -2.88
C GLY A 70 -10.11 2.70 -2.60
N GLU A 71 -10.36 3.51 -1.56
CA GLU A 71 -9.48 4.61 -1.14
C GLU A 71 -8.08 4.14 -0.75
N LEU A 72 -7.99 3.03 -0.01
CA LEU A 72 -6.69 2.45 0.36
C LEU A 72 -5.91 1.95 -0.86
N LEU A 73 -6.60 1.36 -1.83
CA LEU A 73 -5.98 0.89 -3.07
C LEU A 73 -5.51 2.03 -3.96
N VAL A 74 -6.21 3.17 -3.99
CA VAL A 74 -5.71 4.40 -4.64
C VAL A 74 -4.40 4.85 -4.00
N ARG A 75 -4.37 4.98 -2.67
CA ARG A 75 -3.14 5.34 -1.94
C ARG A 75 -2.02 4.35 -2.19
N GLN A 76 -2.32 3.05 -2.23
CA GLN A 76 -1.33 2.02 -2.51
C GLN A 76 -0.74 2.21 -3.92
N ALA A 77 -1.58 2.38 -4.94
CA ALA A 77 -1.14 2.61 -6.32
C ALA A 77 -0.23 3.85 -6.43
N ASP A 78 -0.60 4.95 -5.79
CA ASP A 78 0.21 6.18 -5.75
C ASP A 78 1.56 5.96 -5.08
N THR A 79 1.59 5.25 -3.94
CA THR A 79 2.84 4.96 -3.21
C THR A 79 3.78 4.07 -4.02
N VAL A 80 3.25 3.04 -4.68
CA VAL A 80 4.00 2.12 -5.55
C VAL A 80 4.58 2.88 -6.74
N PHE A 81 3.77 3.72 -7.38
CA PHE A 81 4.20 4.56 -8.49
C PHE A 81 5.29 5.56 -8.08
N ALA A 82 5.13 6.23 -6.94
CA ALA A 82 6.13 7.15 -6.43
C ALA A 82 7.45 6.44 -6.06
N GLN A 83 7.38 5.20 -5.56
CA GLN A 83 8.56 4.38 -5.29
C GLN A 83 9.26 3.96 -6.58
N SER A 84 8.53 3.54 -7.61
CA SER A 84 9.12 3.14 -8.89
C SER A 84 9.88 4.30 -9.54
N GLN A 85 9.30 5.50 -9.55
CA GLN A 85 9.97 6.70 -10.06
C GLN A 85 11.26 7.04 -9.30
N ARG A 86 11.24 6.92 -7.96
CA ARG A 86 12.44 7.16 -7.13
C ARG A 86 13.54 6.14 -7.42
N SER A 87 13.19 4.87 -7.56
CA SER A 87 14.18 3.82 -7.89
C SER A 87 14.76 3.98 -9.29
N ALA A 88 13.97 4.44 -10.26
CA ALA A 88 14.44 4.71 -11.62
C ALA A 88 15.46 5.87 -11.63
N GLY A 89 15.20 6.96 -10.89
CA GLY A 89 16.14 8.08 -10.79
C GLY A 89 17.49 7.70 -10.14
N VAL A 90 17.46 6.83 -9.13
CA VAL A 90 18.69 6.33 -8.47
C VAL A 90 19.49 5.40 -9.40
N ALA A 91 18.83 4.59 -10.22
CA ALA A 91 19.50 3.74 -11.20
C ALA A 91 20.23 4.57 -12.26
N VAL A 92 19.60 5.63 -12.78
CA VAL A 92 20.22 6.55 -13.77
C VAL A 92 21.41 7.30 -13.16
N ALA A 93 21.27 7.88 -11.96
CA ALA A 93 22.36 8.61 -11.31
C ALA A 93 23.60 7.74 -11.03
N ARG A 94 23.41 6.46 -10.68
CA ARG A 94 24.51 5.51 -10.50
C ARG A 94 25.24 5.21 -11.81
N VAL A 95 24.51 5.08 -12.92
CA VAL A 95 25.07 4.82 -14.25
C VAL A 95 25.89 6.02 -14.74
N ASP A 96 25.44 7.26 -14.50
CA ASP A 96 26.15 8.47 -14.89
C ASP A 96 27.47 8.67 -14.12
N THR A 97 27.52 8.25 -12.85
CA THR A 97 28.76 8.30 -12.04
C THR A 97 29.77 7.19 -12.35
N ALA A 98 29.39 6.17 -13.12
CA ALA A 98 30.15 4.92 -13.26
C ALA A 98 30.56 4.59 -14.71
N ARG A 99 30.93 5.60 -15.51
CA ARG A 99 31.42 5.35 -16.87
C ARG A 99 32.87 4.81 -16.89
N ALA A 100 33.00 3.48 -16.88
CA ALA A 100 33.86 2.68 -17.75
C ALA A 100 33.21 1.28 -17.96
N PRO A 101 33.38 0.61 -19.13
CA PRO A 101 32.31 -0.19 -19.73
C PRO A 101 32.41 -1.68 -19.42
N ALA A 102 31.36 -2.29 -18.88
CA ALA A 102 31.06 -3.72 -19.08
C ALA A 102 29.65 -4.05 -18.58
N ALA A 103 28.93 -4.82 -19.39
CA ALA A 103 27.59 -5.34 -19.17
C ALA A 103 26.51 -4.26 -19.04
N ALA A 104 25.99 -3.83 -20.19
CA ALA A 104 24.62 -3.37 -20.27
C ALA A 104 23.71 -4.49 -19.72
N THR A 105 23.42 -4.43 -18.42
CA THR A 105 22.22 -5.05 -17.87
C THR A 105 21.07 -4.64 -18.78
N PRO A 106 20.24 -5.58 -19.26
CA PRO A 106 19.09 -5.21 -20.07
C PRO A 106 18.32 -4.18 -19.24
N MET A 107 18.21 -2.97 -19.79
CA MET A 107 17.26 -1.97 -19.31
C MET A 107 15.96 -2.73 -19.13
N THR A 108 15.49 -2.90 -17.89
CA THR A 108 14.10 -3.25 -17.68
C THR A 108 13.35 -2.01 -18.14
N SER A 109 13.03 -2.01 -19.42
CA SER A 109 12.39 -0.93 -20.13
C SER A 109 11.04 -0.67 -19.45
N GLY A 110 10.91 0.51 -18.87
CA GLY A 110 9.64 1.07 -18.43
C GLY A 110 9.44 1.04 -16.92
N SER A 111 9.92 2.08 -16.24
CA SER A 111 9.19 2.53 -15.04
C SER A 111 7.76 2.88 -15.50
N PRO A 112 6.72 2.52 -14.73
CA PRO A 112 5.36 2.96 -15.04
C PRO A 112 5.34 4.47 -15.25
N ILE A 113 4.53 4.94 -16.21
CA ILE A 113 4.34 6.37 -16.50
C ILE A 113 3.11 6.96 -15.78
N ALA A 114 2.23 6.10 -15.24
CA ALA A 114 1.10 6.46 -14.39
C ALA A 114 0.87 5.39 -13.30
N PRO A 115 0.20 5.72 -12.17
CA PRO A 115 -0.25 4.74 -11.19
C PRO A 115 -1.28 3.76 -11.76
N ASP A 116 -1.21 2.50 -11.35
CA ASP A 116 -2.22 1.50 -11.71
C ASP A 116 -3.38 1.49 -10.70
N TYR A 117 -4.49 2.13 -11.08
CA TYR A 117 -5.71 2.16 -10.28
C TYR A 117 -6.69 1.00 -10.53
N SER A 118 -6.32 -0.04 -11.30
CA SER A 118 -7.22 -1.13 -11.69
C SER A 118 -7.93 -1.79 -10.50
N ALA A 119 -7.18 -2.09 -9.43
CA ALA A 119 -7.74 -2.71 -8.22
C ALA A 119 -8.74 -1.79 -7.50
N ALA A 120 -8.47 -0.48 -7.44
CA ALA A 120 -9.36 0.49 -6.83
C ALA A 120 -10.64 0.66 -7.67
N ILE A 121 -10.49 0.80 -8.99
CA ILE A 121 -11.59 0.90 -9.95
C ILE A 121 -12.57 -0.27 -9.77
N ALA A 122 -12.08 -1.50 -9.66
CA ALA A 122 -12.94 -2.66 -9.47
C ALA A 122 -13.83 -2.58 -8.20
N ARG A 123 -13.31 -1.98 -7.11
CA ARG A 123 -14.08 -1.81 -5.86
C ARG A 123 -15.12 -0.70 -5.96
N TYR A 124 -14.76 0.40 -6.62
CA TYR A 124 -15.71 1.47 -6.91
C TYR A 124 -16.78 1.03 -7.91
N GLU A 125 -16.45 0.25 -8.93
CA GLU A 125 -17.40 -0.35 -9.86
C GLU A 125 -18.39 -1.26 -9.12
N GLU A 126 -17.92 -2.13 -8.22
CA GLU A 126 -18.79 -2.96 -7.39
C GLU A 126 -19.71 -2.10 -6.53
N LEU A 127 -19.16 -1.06 -5.87
CA LEU A 127 -19.91 -0.15 -5.01
C LEU A 127 -21.04 0.56 -5.78
N VAL A 128 -20.69 1.21 -6.90
CA VAL A 128 -21.61 2.02 -7.70
C VAL A 128 -22.70 1.16 -8.36
N ASN A 129 -22.37 -0.05 -8.79
CA ASN A 129 -23.33 -0.92 -9.47
C ASN A 129 -24.26 -1.67 -8.51
N ARG A 130 -23.77 -2.09 -7.35
CA ARG A 130 -24.54 -2.93 -6.42
C ARG A 130 -25.25 -2.16 -5.31
N TYR A 131 -24.79 -0.95 -4.98
CA TYR A 131 -25.33 -0.16 -3.87
C TYR A 131 -25.68 1.27 -4.32
N PRO A 132 -26.59 1.46 -5.29
CA PRO A 132 -26.93 2.77 -5.83
C PRO A 132 -27.57 3.73 -4.81
N ASN A 133 -28.07 3.22 -3.69
CA ASN A 133 -28.67 4.00 -2.60
C ASN A 133 -27.71 4.24 -1.42
N PHE A 134 -26.42 3.92 -1.59
CA PHE A 134 -25.42 4.20 -0.57
C PHE A 134 -25.32 5.70 -0.30
N GLU A 135 -25.18 6.10 0.96
CA GLU A 135 -25.21 7.50 1.38
C GLU A 135 -24.19 8.38 0.63
N GLN A 136 -23.01 7.83 0.33
CA GLN A 136 -21.92 8.52 -0.37
C GLN A 136 -21.80 8.08 -1.84
N ILE A 137 -22.90 7.66 -2.46
CA ILE A 137 -22.89 7.16 -3.84
C ILE A 137 -22.43 8.22 -4.85
N ASP A 138 -22.72 9.48 -4.59
CA ASP A 138 -22.32 10.60 -5.45
C ASP A 138 -20.79 10.78 -5.43
N ALA A 139 -20.19 10.76 -4.24
CA ALA A 139 -18.75 10.79 -4.04
C ALA A 139 -18.07 9.58 -4.68
N ALA A 140 -18.61 8.38 -4.46
CA ALA A 140 -18.06 7.14 -5.03
C ALA A 140 -18.11 7.15 -6.57
N THR A 141 -19.22 7.63 -7.15
CA THR A 141 -19.39 7.73 -8.60
C THR A 141 -18.46 8.79 -9.19
N TYR A 142 -18.31 9.94 -8.53
CA TYR A 142 -17.38 10.99 -8.93
C TYR A 142 -15.92 10.51 -8.91
N THR A 143 -15.53 9.82 -7.83
CA THR A 143 -14.20 9.23 -7.70
C THR A 143 -13.96 8.19 -8.78
N LEU A 144 -14.93 7.31 -9.06
CA LEU A 144 -14.81 6.33 -10.15
C LEU A 144 -14.58 7.01 -11.51
N GLY A 145 -15.34 8.07 -11.81
CA GLY A 145 -15.11 8.87 -13.03
C GLY A 145 -13.71 9.46 -13.10
N THR A 146 -13.20 9.97 -11.98
CA THR A 146 -11.84 10.51 -11.88
C THR A 146 -10.77 9.44 -12.08
N LEU A 147 -10.96 8.24 -11.53
CA LEU A 147 -10.04 7.12 -11.73
C LEU A 147 -10.06 6.59 -13.17
N TYR A 148 -11.21 6.62 -13.84
CA TYR A 148 -11.26 6.34 -15.28
C TYR A 148 -10.52 7.39 -16.09
N ALA A 149 -10.72 8.68 -15.78
CA ALA A 149 -10.04 9.78 -16.44
C ALA A 149 -8.51 9.70 -16.29
N SER A 150 -8.00 9.39 -15.09
CA SER A 150 -6.55 9.22 -14.87
C SER A 150 -5.94 8.07 -15.67
N GLN A 151 -6.74 7.06 -15.99
CA GLN A 151 -6.38 5.93 -16.86
C GLN A 151 -6.74 6.16 -18.34
N GLN A 152 -7.06 7.40 -18.73
CA GLN A 152 -7.48 7.80 -20.09
C GLN A 152 -8.68 7.02 -20.64
N ARG A 153 -9.49 6.43 -19.76
CA ARG A 153 -10.76 5.76 -20.10
C ARG A 153 -11.86 6.80 -20.20
N TRP A 154 -11.73 7.73 -21.14
CA TRP A 154 -12.57 8.93 -21.24
C TRP A 154 -14.06 8.62 -21.42
N ALA A 155 -14.40 7.57 -22.17
CA ALA A 155 -15.79 7.14 -22.34
C ALA A 155 -16.41 6.64 -21.03
N ASP A 156 -15.64 5.90 -20.22
CA ASP A 156 -16.10 5.45 -18.90
C ASP A 156 -16.21 6.62 -17.92
N ALA A 157 -15.23 7.53 -17.94
CA ALA A 157 -15.22 8.74 -17.14
C ALA A 157 -16.44 9.62 -17.41
N ALA A 158 -16.72 9.91 -18.69
CA ALA A 158 -17.88 10.68 -19.11
C ALA A 158 -19.20 10.09 -18.58
N ARG A 159 -19.36 8.76 -18.66
CA ARG A 159 -20.57 8.10 -18.14
C ARG A 159 -20.74 8.30 -16.63
N MET A 160 -19.67 8.25 -15.86
CA MET A 160 -19.74 8.46 -14.41
C MET A 160 -20.00 9.93 -14.06
N PHE A 161 -19.33 10.86 -14.74
CA PHE A 161 -19.57 12.29 -14.53
C PHE A 161 -20.98 12.71 -14.93
N GLU A 162 -21.54 12.13 -16.00
CA GLU A 162 -22.95 12.34 -16.37
C GLU A 162 -23.92 11.86 -15.29
N ARG A 163 -23.65 10.69 -14.67
CA ARG A 163 -24.45 10.20 -13.53
C ARG A 163 -24.42 11.17 -12.34
N VAL A 164 -23.25 11.69 -11.99
CA VAL A 164 -23.12 12.66 -10.87
C VAL A 164 -23.76 14.01 -11.23
N ALA A 165 -23.63 14.47 -12.46
CA ALA A 165 -24.25 15.70 -12.94
C ALA A 165 -25.80 15.65 -12.89
N ALA A 166 -26.38 14.45 -13.03
CA ALA A 166 -27.80 14.20 -12.87
C ALA A 166 -28.27 14.20 -11.39
N MET A 167 -27.38 14.05 -10.42
CA MET A 167 -27.71 14.08 -8.99
C MET A 167 -27.82 15.52 -8.49
N THR A 168 -29.05 16.06 -8.45
CA THR A 168 -29.33 17.49 -8.16
C THR A 168 -28.78 17.99 -6.82
N ASN A 169 -28.70 17.11 -5.82
CA ASN A 169 -28.25 17.46 -4.47
C ASN A 169 -26.76 17.15 -4.23
N SER A 170 -26.04 16.63 -5.22
CA SER A 170 -24.63 16.29 -5.06
C SER A 170 -23.77 17.55 -5.01
N ARG A 171 -22.89 17.62 -4.01
CA ARG A 171 -21.85 18.67 -3.96
C ARG A 171 -20.88 18.63 -5.14
N PHE A 172 -20.77 17.48 -5.81
CA PHE A 172 -19.89 17.28 -6.95
C PHE A 172 -20.54 17.65 -8.28
N ARG A 173 -21.82 18.05 -8.29
CA ARG A 173 -22.60 18.25 -9.52
C ARG A 173 -21.96 19.24 -10.49
N ALA A 174 -21.57 20.42 -10.02
CA ALA A 174 -20.95 21.45 -10.85
C ALA A 174 -19.61 20.97 -11.44
N GLU A 175 -18.77 20.38 -10.59
CA GLU A 175 -17.48 19.80 -10.98
C GLU A 175 -17.66 18.65 -11.99
N ALA A 176 -18.69 17.82 -11.81
CA ALA A 176 -19.00 16.73 -12.72
C ALA A 176 -19.42 17.24 -14.11
N PHE A 177 -20.14 18.36 -14.22
CA PHE A 177 -20.40 18.98 -15.53
C PHE A 177 -19.11 19.44 -16.22
N PHE A 178 -18.21 20.07 -15.48
CA PHE A 178 -16.92 20.48 -16.00
C PHE A 178 -16.11 19.28 -16.50
N ARG A 179 -15.94 18.27 -15.65
CA ARG A 179 -15.23 17.02 -15.96
C ARG A 179 -15.86 16.21 -17.10
N LEU A 180 -17.18 16.26 -17.24
CA LEU A 180 -17.89 15.68 -18.38
C LEU A 180 -17.52 16.40 -19.69
N GLY A 181 -17.41 17.73 -19.64
CA GLY A 181 -16.90 18.54 -20.74
C GLY A 181 -15.48 18.12 -21.13
N ASP A 182 -14.57 18.06 -20.16
CA ASP A 182 -13.18 17.63 -20.36
C ASP A 182 -13.13 16.23 -21.01
N ALA A 183 -13.85 15.27 -20.45
CA ALA A 183 -13.87 13.90 -20.97
C ALA A 183 -14.44 13.83 -22.40
N ARG A 184 -15.45 14.63 -22.73
CA ARG A 184 -16.02 14.69 -24.09
C ARG A 184 -15.09 15.40 -25.07
N PHE A 185 -14.36 16.42 -24.63
CA PHE A 185 -13.33 17.08 -25.43
C PHE A 185 -12.23 16.07 -25.81
N GLU A 186 -11.70 15.33 -24.84
CA GLU A 186 -10.69 14.29 -25.05
C GLU A 186 -11.15 13.15 -25.98
N LEU A 187 -12.45 12.84 -25.97
CA LEU A 187 -13.03 11.87 -26.90
C LEU A 187 -13.13 12.41 -28.33
N ALA A 188 -13.39 13.70 -28.50
CA ALA A 188 -13.53 14.34 -29.81
C ALA A 188 -12.18 14.70 -30.45
N SER A 189 -11.11 14.82 -29.66
CA SER A 189 -9.76 15.16 -30.11
C SER A 189 -8.90 13.96 -30.53
N ARG A 190 -9.44 12.75 -30.51
CA ARG A 190 -8.79 11.50 -30.94
C ARG A 190 -9.22 11.11 -32.34
#